data_AF-A0A2V8HHU5-F1
#
_entry.id   AF-A0A2V8HHU5-F1
#
_cell.length_a   1.000
_cell.length_b   1.000
_cell.length_c   1.000
_cell.angle_alpha   90.00
_cell.angle_beta   90.00
_cell.angle_gamma   90.00
#
_symmetry.space_group_name_H-M   'P 1'
#
loop_
_entity.id
_entity.type
_entity.pdbx_description
1 polymer ?
#
loop_
_entity_poly.entity_id
_entity_poly.type
_entity_poly.pdbx_seq_one_letter_code
_entity_poly.pdbx_strand_id
1 'polypeptide(L)'
;MALAVTKREMTLTVARVAVLVAALLSGAPRSAVSARAPVRSLPAAGAPAPDITERHHYMLSARVRPLVVFWIGRSNVGDAIVTRAVTPHEVRYSLLIGSDPDRAPRRINRWGYIEERIRGNAATVVGLMTESDEESVEEAETNLRRERSGVHTFKVIHAAIDAEQSRSAVTAVGAPADYSFRQVRAVLALAGDGTAGPSRVVRLPRGTRPGFLSALAEIVHAQAESARAGTLHAGTPLTYVYHGKFYELRATSVQFKPTFEVNSSRYARVVCAQFATKSLADGEETRFALSYAIDGRLAEVPLTISYQPRWWMQINLALADDVGSPLMRALEQ
;
A
#
# COMPACT_ATOMS: atom_id res chain seq x y z
N MET A 1 43.41 16.20 37.54
CA MET A 1 43.86 15.02 36.77
C MET A 1 42.87 13.90 37.00
N ALA A 2 42.43 13.12 36.01
CA ALA A 2 42.50 13.30 34.55
C ALA A 2 41.31 12.55 33.91
N LEU A 3 40.79 13.01 32.77
CA LEU A 3 39.69 12.31 32.09
C LEU A 3 40.23 11.08 31.35
N ALA A 4 39.69 9.90 31.65
CA ALA A 4 39.90 8.70 30.85
C ALA A 4 38.88 8.65 29.69
N VAL A 5 39.27 9.18 28.53
CA VAL A 5 38.46 9.09 27.30
C VAL A 5 38.59 7.70 26.71
N THR A 6 37.54 6.87 26.81
CA THR A 6 37.47 5.57 26.14
C THR A 6 36.43 5.59 25.02
N LYS A 7 36.92 5.62 23.78
CA LYS A 7 36.15 5.77 22.54
C LYS A 7 35.71 4.40 22.00
N ARG A 8 34.39 4.13 21.93
CA ARG A 8 33.85 2.96 21.19
C ARG A 8 32.46 3.19 20.57
N GLU A 9 32.49 4.02 19.53
CA GLU A 9 31.76 3.84 18.25
C GLU A 9 30.26 3.52 18.29
N MET A 10 29.46 4.60 18.29
CA MET A 10 28.08 4.58 17.82
C MET A 10 28.01 4.16 16.35
N THR A 11 27.24 3.11 16.04
CA THR A 11 26.84 2.76 14.66
C THR A 11 25.34 2.47 14.67
N LEU A 12 24.52 3.38 14.11
CA LEU A 12 23.06 3.33 14.18
C LEU A 12 22.41 4.11 13.01
N THR A 13 21.64 3.40 12.17
CA THR A 13 21.18 3.86 10.83
C THR A 13 19.62 3.66 10.73
N VAL A 14 18.75 4.26 9.88
CA VAL A 14 18.78 5.07 8.63
C VAL A 14 18.48 4.31 7.29
N ALA A 15 17.57 3.32 7.29
CA ALA A 15 16.92 2.70 6.10
C ALA A 15 15.69 1.82 6.46
N ARG A 16 14.57 1.87 5.71
CA ARG A 16 13.51 0.83 5.59
C ARG A 16 12.37 1.28 4.65
N VAL A 17 12.67 1.48 3.36
CA VAL A 17 11.67 1.94 2.38
C VAL A 17 10.63 0.84 2.03
N ALA A 18 10.92 -0.43 2.34
CA ALA A 18 10.05 -1.60 2.10
C ALA A 18 8.63 -1.52 2.70
N VAL A 19 8.44 -0.70 3.73
CA VAL A 19 7.51 -1.06 4.81
C VAL A 19 6.06 -0.61 4.56
N LEU A 20 5.77 0.17 3.50
CA LEU A 20 4.37 0.47 3.12
C LEU A 20 3.59 -0.83 2.86
N VAL A 21 4.18 -1.79 2.14
CA VAL A 21 3.53 -3.09 1.89
C VAL A 21 3.62 -3.96 3.15
N ALA A 22 4.82 -4.18 3.71
CA ALA A 22 5.00 -5.12 4.81
C ALA A 22 4.20 -4.79 6.10
N ALA A 23 4.02 -3.51 6.44
CA ALA A 23 3.35 -3.10 7.69
C ALA A 23 1.92 -2.55 7.53
N LEU A 24 1.39 -2.42 6.31
CA LEU A 24 -0.06 -2.52 6.11
C LEU A 24 -0.59 -3.92 6.51
N LEU A 25 0.30 -4.90 6.68
CA LEU A 25 0.00 -6.33 6.63
C LEU A 25 0.55 -7.14 7.84
N SER A 26 1.20 -6.48 8.82
CA SER A 26 1.88 -7.14 9.96
C SER A 26 1.51 -6.52 11.33
N GLY A 27 1.30 -7.34 12.36
CA GLY A 27 0.98 -6.91 13.74
C GLY A 27 1.11 -8.02 14.78
N ALA A 28 1.45 -7.64 16.02
CA ALA A 28 1.45 -8.41 17.28
C ALA A 28 0.12 -8.18 18.09
N PRO A 29 0.00 -8.42 19.42
CA PRO A 29 -1.33 -8.43 20.08
C PRO A 29 -1.62 -7.41 21.22
N ARG A 30 -2.89 -6.93 21.29
CA ARG A 30 -3.76 -6.93 22.51
C ARG A 30 -5.23 -6.44 22.32
N SER A 31 -6.16 -7.39 22.46
CA SER A 31 -7.51 -7.31 23.09
C SER A 31 -8.61 -6.29 22.69
N ALA A 32 -9.67 -6.82 22.04
CA ALA A 32 -11.13 -6.58 22.25
C ALA A 32 -11.71 -5.13 22.08
N VAL A 33 -13.04 -4.85 21.99
CA VAL A 33 -14.31 -5.64 21.83
C VAL A 33 -15.01 -5.15 20.53
N SER A 34 -16.01 -5.88 19.99
CA SER A 34 -16.70 -5.57 18.71
C SER A 34 -18.22 -5.32 18.85
N ALA A 35 -18.79 -4.53 17.93
CA ALA A 35 -20.23 -4.36 17.69
C ALA A 35 -20.55 -4.45 16.18
N ARG A 36 -21.83 -4.66 15.81
CA ARG A 36 -22.21 -5.28 14.52
C ARG A 36 -23.30 -4.49 13.78
N ALA A 37 -23.18 -4.33 12.46
CA ALA A 37 -24.18 -3.69 11.59
C ALA A 37 -24.36 -4.46 10.24
N PRO A 38 -25.52 -4.36 9.56
CA PRO A 38 -25.79 -5.09 8.33
C PRO A 38 -25.26 -4.37 7.06
N VAL A 39 -25.03 -5.14 6.00
CA VAL A 39 -24.55 -4.65 4.69
C VAL A 39 -25.64 -4.74 3.62
N ARG A 40 -25.69 -3.74 2.73
CA ARG A 40 -26.62 -3.63 1.60
C ARG A 40 -25.91 -4.02 0.29
N SER A 41 -26.60 -4.74 -0.59
CA SER A 41 -26.12 -5.14 -1.92
C SER A 41 -26.27 -4.03 -2.97
N LEU A 42 -25.41 -4.05 -4.00
CA LEU A 42 -25.52 -3.18 -5.17
C LEU A 42 -26.72 -3.59 -6.07
N PRO A 43 -27.35 -2.63 -6.77
CA PRO A 43 -28.33 -2.91 -7.83
C PRO A 43 -27.67 -3.42 -9.11
N ALA A 44 -28.46 -3.99 -10.03
CA ALA A 44 -27.98 -4.63 -11.26
C ALA A 44 -28.43 -3.94 -12.55
N ALA A 45 -27.72 -4.23 -13.64
CA ALA A 45 -28.06 -3.98 -15.04
C ALA A 45 -28.28 -2.52 -15.49
N GLY A 46 -27.19 -1.86 -15.89
CA GLY A 46 -27.18 -0.78 -16.87
C GLY A 46 -26.49 -1.22 -18.17
N ALA A 47 -26.43 -0.34 -19.17
CA ALA A 47 -25.67 -0.57 -20.42
C ALA A 47 -24.18 -0.89 -20.12
N PRO A 48 -23.47 -1.63 -21.01
CA PRO A 48 -22.06 -1.96 -20.79
C PRO A 48 -21.24 -0.68 -20.65
N ALA A 49 -20.73 -0.45 -19.45
CA ALA A 49 -19.84 0.67 -19.17
C ALA A 49 -18.56 0.54 -20.04
N PRO A 50 -18.00 1.65 -20.55
CA PRO A 50 -16.71 1.61 -21.23
C PRO A 50 -15.63 1.08 -20.29
N ASP A 51 -14.65 0.36 -20.84
CA ASP A 51 -13.49 -0.09 -20.07
C ASP A 51 -12.63 1.11 -19.65
N ILE A 52 -12.82 1.58 -18.41
CA ILE A 52 -12.06 2.68 -17.83
C ILE A 52 -10.79 2.09 -17.21
N THR A 53 -9.62 2.52 -17.68
CA THR A 53 -8.34 2.22 -17.02
C THR A 53 -7.64 3.54 -16.68
N GLU A 54 -7.60 3.85 -15.39
CA GLU A 54 -6.90 4.97 -14.79
C GLU A 54 -5.57 4.47 -14.23
N ARG A 55 -4.47 5.10 -14.63
CA ARG A 55 -3.12 4.76 -14.16
C ARG A 55 -2.39 6.04 -13.79
N HIS A 56 -1.86 6.08 -12.57
CA HIS A 56 -1.31 7.28 -11.96
C HIS A 56 0.10 7.03 -11.41
N HIS A 57 1.04 7.92 -11.72
CA HIS A 57 2.43 7.86 -11.28
C HIS A 57 2.68 8.76 -10.07
N TYR A 58 3.50 8.28 -9.13
CA TYR A 58 3.80 8.98 -7.88
C TYR A 58 5.30 8.97 -7.62
N MET A 59 5.84 10.12 -7.21
CA MET A 59 7.21 10.24 -6.76
C MET A 59 7.33 9.81 -5.29
N LEU A 60 8.27 8.90 -5.00
CA LEU A 60 8.56 8.44 -3.65
C LEU A 60 9.53 9.38 -2.93
N SER A 61 9.20 9.75 -1.69
CA SER A 61 10.05 10.53 -0.79
C SER A 61 10.15 9.84 0.56
N ALA A 62 11.36 9.68 1.10
CA ALA A 62 11.60 9.01 2.37
C ALA A 62 12.20 9.95 3.41
N ARG A 63 11.74 9.85 4.66
CA ARG A 63 12.28 10.58 5.81
C ARG A 63 12.65 9.61 6.93
N VAL A 64 13.75 9.90 7.61
CA VAL A 64 14.31 9.15 8.73
C VAL A 64 14.64 10.08 9.90
N ARG A 65 14.54 9.58 11.13
CA ARG A 65 14.75 10.35 12.35
C ARG A 65 15.93 9.77 13.17
N PRO A 66 17.18 9.99 12.75
CA PRO A 66 18.34 9.52 13.51
C PRO A 66 18.31 10.10 14.93
N LEU A 67 18.55 9.21 15.91
CA LEU A 67 18.72 9.57 17.34
C LEU A 67 17.59 10.42 17.94
N VAL A 68 16.34 10.28 17.44
CA VAL A 68 15.13 11.01 17.90
C VAL A 68 15.15 12.54 17.64
N VAL A 69 16.30 13.18 17.41
CA VAL A 69 16.39 14.65 17.41
C VAL A 69 15.62 15.29 16.24
N PHE A 70 15.97 15.00 14.97
CA PHE A 70 15.40 15.68 13.79
C PHE A 70 15.15 14.75 12.60
N TRP A 71 14.25 15.17 11.70
CA TRP A 71 13.86 14.42 10.50
C TRP A 71 14.73 14.81 9.29
N ILE A 72 15.66 13.94 8.90
CA ILE A 72 16.37 14.03 7.61
C ILE A 72 15.50 13.36 6.54
N GLY A 73 15.49 13.88 5.30
CA GLY A 73 14.75 13.26 4.20
C GLY A 73 15.40 13.46 2.84
N ARG A 74 15.03 12.59 1.90
CA ARG A 74 15.36 12.71 0.48
C ARG A 74 14.11 12.45 -0.35
N SER A 75 13.78 13.39 -1.23
CA SER A 75 12.74 13.24 -2.25
C SER A 75 13.28 12.49 -3.47
N ASN A 76 12.39 11.96 -4.31
CA ASN A 76 12.73 11.26 -5.54
C ASN A 76 13.70 10.07 -5.30
N VAL A 77 13.33 9.14 -4.40
CA VAL A 77 14.12 7.93 -4.05
C VAL A 77 13.58 6.64 -4.69
N GLY A 78 12.62 6.78 -5.60
CA GLY A 78 11.84 5.70 -6.21
C GLY A 78 10.48 6.22 -6.67
N ASP A 79 9.60 5.30 -7.04
CA ASP A 79 8.27 5.61 -7.57
C ASP A 79 7.18 4.71 -6.95
N ALA A 80 5.92 5.09 -7.17
CA ALA A 80 4.79 4.19 -7.08
C ALA A 80 3.83 4.39 -8.26
N ILE A 81 3.05 3.36 -8.57
CA ILE A 81 2.02 3.36 -9.60
C ILE A 81 0.74 2.82 -9.00
N VAL A 82 -0.32 3.62 -9.02
CA VAL A 82 -1.68 3.17 -8.72
C VAL A 82 -2.40 2.94 -10.04
N THR A 83 -3.08 1.81 -10.17
CA THR A 83 -3.98 1.54 -11.30
C THR A 83 -5.36 1.15 -10.79
N ARG A 84 -6.40 1.75 -11.36
CA ARG A 84 -7.80 1.37 -11.22
C ARG A 84 -8.31 1.02 -12.62
N ALA A 85 -8.84 -0.18 -12.80
CA ALA A 85 -9.52 -0.56 -14.02
C ALA A 85 -10.92 -1.07 -13.70
N VAL A 86 -11.90 -0.64 -14.49
CA VAL A 86 -13.32 -1.02 -14.37
C VAL A 86 -13.79 -1.46 -15.74
N THR A 87 -14.25 -2.70 -15.83
CA THR A 87 -14.94 -3.28 -16.99
C THR A 87 -16.35 -3.71 -16.58
N PRO A 88 -17.25 -4.07 -17.50
CA PRO A 88 -18.59 -4.57 -17.16
C PRO A 88 -18.63 -5.80 -16.24
N HIS A 89 -17.50 -6.52 -16.07
CA HIS A 89 -17.43 -7.80 -15.34
C HIS A 89 -16.28 -7.89 -14.33
N GLU A 90 -15.31 -6.97 -14.36
CA GLU A 90 -14.17 -6.94 -13.42
C GLU A 90 -13.89 -5.51 -12.93
N VAL A 91 -13.73 -5.36 -11.63
CA VAL A 91 -13.05 -4.21 -11.03
C VAL A 91 -11.67 -4.66 -10.56
N ARG A 92 -10.61 -3.96 -11.00
CA ARG A 92 -9.23 -4.21 -10.62
C ARG A 92 -8.63 -2.98 -9.97
N TYR A 93 -8.03 -3.18 -8.80
CA TYR A 93 -7.14 -2.21 -8.16
C TYR A 93 -5.73 -2.78 -8.09
N SER A 94 -4.70 -1.95 -8.30
CA SER A 94 -3.33 -2.36 -8.02
C SER A 94 -2.46 -1.20 -7.53
N LEU A 95 -1.55 -1.49 -6.60
CA LEU A 95 -0.50 -0.60 -6.14
C LEU A 95 0.86 -1.27 -6.34
N LEU A 96 1.74 -0.65 -7.12
CA LEU A 96 3.17 -0.95 -7.18
C LEU A 96 3.91 0.17 -6.43
N ILE A 97 4.88 -0.16 -5.58
CA ILE A 97 5.74 0.83 -4.92
C ILE A 97 7.15 0.26 -4.75
N GLY A 98 8.19 1.05 -5.02
CA GLY A 98 9.56 0.64 -4.77
C GLY A 98 10.56 1.77 -4.65
N SER A 99 11.61 1.55 -3.84
CA SER A 99 12.83 2.34 -3.98
C SER A 99 13.54 1.99 -5.29
N ASP A 100 14.15 2.99 -5.90
CA ASP A 100 14.96 2.83 -7.11
C ASP A 100 16.45 2.76 -6.71
N PRO A 101 17.18 1.68 -7.00
CA PRO A 101 18.56 1.50 -6.53
C PRO A 101 19.57 2.52 -7.08
N ASP A 102 19.23 3.32 -8.10
CA ASP A 102 20.11 4.37 -8.64
C ASP A 102 19.76 5.76 -8.07
N ARG A 103 18.55 5.94 -7.52
CA ARG A 103 18.13 7.16 -6.81
C ARG A 103 18.18 7.04 -5.28
N ALA A 104 18.03 5.84 -4.74
CA ALA A 104 17.93 5.58 -3.30
C ALA A 104 19.30 5.66 -2.60
N PRO A 105 19.38 6.28 -1.40
CA PRO A 105 20.56 6.16 -0.54
C PRO A 105 20.96 4.69 -0.35
N ARG A 106 22.26 4.39 -0.33
CA ARG A 106 22.82 3.03 -0.21
C ARG A 106 22.41 2.03 -1.31
N ARG A 107 21.79 2.48 -2.41
CA ARG A 107 21.26 1.64 -3.50
C ARG A 107 20.24 0.59 -3.03
N ILE A 108 19.44 0.93 -2.03
CA ILE A 108 18.40 0.04 -1.47
C ILE A 108 17.39 -0.30 -2.57
N ASN A 109 17.22 -1.59 -2.85
CA ASN A 109 16.18 -2.12 -3.73
C ASN A 109 15.15 -2.89 -2.88
N ARG A 110 14.16 -2.18 -2.32
CA ARG A 110 13.05 -2.77 -1.55
C ARG A 110 11.73 -2.27 -2.11
N TRP A 111 10.85 -3.19 -2.47
CA TRP A 111 9.63 -2.89 -3.20
C TRP A 111 8.56 -3.95 -2.99
N GLY A 112 7.32 -3.61 -3.35
CA GLY A 112 6.21 -4.54 -3.37
C GLY A 112 5.09 -4.11 -4.31
N TYR A 113 4.22 -5.07 -4.57
CA TYR A 113 3.07 -4.99 -5.45
C TYR A 113 1.88 -5.65 -4.78
N ILE A 114 0.69 -5.09 -4.94
CA ILE A 114 -0.56 -5.73 -4.60
C ILE A 114 -1.57 -5.45 -5.70
N GLU A 115 -2.30 -6.49 -6.12
CA GLU A 115 -3.39 -6.44 -7.08
C GLU A 115 -4.63 -7.15 -6.50
N GLU A 116 -5.79 -6.53 -6.65
CA GLU A 116 -7.10 -7.05 -6.26
C GLU A 116 -8.00 -7.02 -7.50
N ARG A 117 -8.40 -8.18 -8.03
CA ARG A 117 -9.35 -8.31 -9.16
C ARG A 117 -10.65 -8.91 -8.65
N ILE A 118 -11.77 -8.26 -8.93
CA ILE A 118 -13.08 -8.55 -8.33
C ILE A 118 -14.09 -8.78 -9.46
N ARG A 119 -14.68 -9.97 -9.51
CA ARG A 119 -15.63 -10.42 -10.54
C ARG A 119 -16.93 -10.89 -9.88
N GLY A 120 -17.89 -9.97 -9.75
CA GLY A 120 -19.13 -10.23 -9.02
C GLY A 120 -18.86 -10.62 -7.56
N ASN A 121 -19.25 -11.84 -7.18
CA ASN A 121 -19.07 -12.37 -5.81
C ASN A 121 -17.72 -13.10 -5.60
N ALA A 122 -16.85 -13.14 -6.61
CA ALA A 122 -15.52 -13.75 -6.52
C ALA A 122 -14.42 -12.69 -6.63
N ALA A 123 -13.26 -12.95 -6.02
CA ALA A 123 -12.09 -12.10 -6.18
C ALA A 123 -10.79 -12.90 -6.14
N THR A 124 -9.75 -12.34 -6.73
CA THR A 124 -8.37 -12.81 -6.59
C THR A 124 -7.49 -11.66 -6.09
N VAL A 125 -6.60 -11.97 -5.16
CA VAL A 125 -5.61 -11.03 -4.64
C VAL A 125 -4.21 -11.62 -4.84
N VAL A 126 -3.31 -10.84 -5.43
CA VAL A 126 -1.89 -11.19 -5.57
C VAL A 126 -1.08 -10.11 -4.88
N GLY A 127 -0.42 -10.48 -3.77
CA GLY A 127 0.59 -9.67 -3.11
C GLY A 127 1.99 -10.19 -3.41
N LEU A 128 2.95 -9.29 -3.57
CA LEU A 128 4.35 -9.59 -3.85
C LEU A 128 5.22 -8.57 -3.12
N MET A 129 6.25 -9.02 -2.41
CA MET A 129 7.23 -8.11 -1.78
C MET A 129 8.62 -8.73 -1.71
N THR A 130 9.65 -7.89 -1.76
CA THR A 130 11.01 -8.29 -1.34
C THR A 130 10.95 -8.80 0.10
N GLU A 131 11.52 -9.97 0.38
CA GLU A 131 11.63 -10.47 1.76
C GLU A 131 12.42 -9.49 2.64
N SER A 132 11.94 -9.23 3.86
CA SER A 132 12.57 -8.30 4.80
C SER A 132 12.20 -8.65 6.24
N ASP A 133 13.04 -9.46 6.89
CA ASP A 133 12.86 -9.89 8.28
C ASP A 133 13.75 -9.08 9.24
N GLU A 134 14.19 -7.88 8.83
CA GLU A 134 15.07 -7.03 9.66
C GLU A 134 14.30 -6.22 10.71
N GLU A 135 14.96 -5.95 11.83
CA GLU A 135 14.56 -4.99 12.85
C GLU A 135 15.41 -3.72 12.77
N SER A 136 16.73 -3.84 12.64
CA SER A 136 17.71 -2.73 12.52
C SER A 136 18.23 -2.48 11.10
N VAL A 137 19.06 -1.46 10.93
CA VAL A 137 19.56 -1.05 9.61
C VAL A 137 20.97 -1.52 9.33
N GLU A 138 21.73 -1.72 10.40
CA GLU A 138 22.91 -2.55 10.46
C GLU A 138 22.57 -3.97 9.97
N GLU A 139 21.39 -4.51 10.33
CA GLU A 139 20.83 -5.73 9.72
C GLU A 139 20.47 -5.55 8.25
N ALA A 140 19.88 -4.42 7.83
CA ALA A 140 19.58 -4.19 6.41
C ALA A 140 20.86 -4.10 5.55
N GLU A 141 21.94 -3.49 6.05
CA GLU A 141 23.25 -3.53 5.40
C GLU A 141 23.88 -4.93 5.44
N THR A 142 23.72 -5.67 6.53
CA THR A 142 24.24 -7.05 6.67
C THR A 142 23.46 -8.04 5.80
N ASN A 143 22.17 -7.80 5.59
CA ASN A 143 21.33 -8.51 4.63
C ASN A 143 21.72 -8.14 3.21
N LEU A 144 21.85 -6.85 2.85
CA LEU A 144 22.38 -6.46 1.53
C LEU A 144 23.78 -7.03 1.25
N ARG A 145 24.61 -7.28 2.26
CA ARG A 145 25.90 -8.00 2.12
C ARG A 145 25.73 -9.53 1.96
N ARG A 146 24.71 -10.14 2.57
CA ARG A 146 24.35 -11.57 2.40
C ARG A 146 23.61 -11.85 1.09
N GLU A 147 22.73 -10.94 0.66
CA GLU A 147 21.95 -10.99 -0.58
C GLU A 147 22.89 -10.97 -1.81
N ARG A 148 24.00 -10.22 -1.73
CA ARG A 148 25.13 -10.28 -2.69
C ARG A 148 25.78 -11.66 -2.84
N SER A 149 25.41 -12.66 -2.03
CA SER A 149 25.80 -14.06 -2.25
C SER A 149 24.97 -14.75 -3.34
N GLY A 150 24.02 -14.04 -3.98
CA GLY A 150 23.33 -14.51 -5.19
C GLY A 150 21.95 -15.13 -4.97
N VAL A 151 21.31 -14.93 -3.82
CA VAL A 151 19.93 -15.40 -3.56
C VAL A 151 19.11 -14.27 -2.95
N HIS A 152 18.25 -13.67 -3.78
CA HIS A 152 17.16 -12.80 -3.33
C HIS A 152 15.86 -13.59 -3.30
N THR A 153 15.06 -13.42 -2.23
CA THR A 153 13.75 -14.07 -2.10
C THR A 153 12.63 -13.05 -2.17
N PHE A 154 11.56 -13.40 -2.88
CA PHE A 154 10.30 -12.68 -2.86
C PHE A 154 9.25 -13.48 -2.09
N LYS A 155 8.57 -12.82 -1.14
CA LYS A 155 7.38 -13.34 -0.47
C LYS A 155 6.17 -13.01 -1.36
N VAL A 156 5.54 -14.04 -1.93
CA VAL A 156 4.38 -13.94 -2.84
C VAL A 156 3.16 -14.56 -2.16
N ILE A 157 2.02 -13.91 -2.29
CA ILE A 157 0.80 -14.20 -1.52
C ILE A 157 -0.35 -14.22 -2.50
N HIS A 158 -0.88 -15.42 -2.76
CA HIS A 158 -2.04 -15.60 -3.62
C HIS A 158 -3.25 -15.82 -2.71
N ALA A 159 -4.39 -15.20 -3.06
CA ALA A 159 -5.67 -15.50 -2.45
C ALA A 159 -6.77 -15.60 -3.50
N ALA A 160 -7.64 -16.58 -3.33
CA ALA A 160 -8.90 -16.74 -4.05
C ALA A 160 -10.04 -16.61 -3.03
N ILE A 161 -11.02 -15.79 -3.37
CA ILE A 161 -12.12 -15.36 -2.50
C ILE A 161 -13.43 -15.63 -3.23
N ASP A 162 -14.39 -16.23 -2.54
CA ASP A 162 -15.76 -16.42 -3.00
C ASP A 162 -16.76 -15.82 -1.99
N ALA A 163 -18.06 -16.11 -2.13
CA ALA A 163 -19.11 -15.57 -1.27
C ALA A 163 -19.08 -16.10 0.18
N GLU A 164 -18.37 -17.20 0.45
CA GLU A 164 -18.33 -17.88 1.75
C GLU A 164 -16.94 -17.98 2.37
N GLN A 165 -15.85 -17.96 1.60
CA GLN A 165 -14.51 -18.25 2.10
C GLN A 165 -13.40 -17.48 1.35
N SER A 166 -12.30 -17.28 2.07
CA SER A 166 -11.01 -16.85 1.52
C SER A 166 -10.00 -17.99 1.68
N ARG A 167 -9.48 -18.46 0.55
CA ARG A 167 -8.34 -19.38 0.46
C ARG A 167 -7.10 -18.56 0.13
N SER A 168 -6.02 -18.69 0.90
CA SER A 168 -4.76 -18.00 0.64
C SER A 168 -3.55 -18.89 0.90
N ALA A 169 -2.56 -18.81 0.01
CA ALA A 169 -1.28 -19.47 0.12
C ALA A 169 -0.14 -18.43 0.04
N VAL A 170 1.00 -18.76 0.65
CA VAL A 170 2.22 -17.96 0.58
C VAL A 170 3.33 -18.81 0.02
N THR A 171 4.05 -18.29 -0.97
CA THR A 171 5.21 -18.92 -1.58
C THR A 171 6.44 -18.02 -1.44
N ALA A 172 7.59 -18.63 -1.25
CA ALA A 172 8.89 -17.97 -1.29
C ALA A 172 9.51 -18.26 -2.67
N VAL A 173 9.70 -17.22 -3.48
CA VAL A 173 10.23 -17.33 -4.84
C VAL A 173 11.67 -16.83 -4.84
N GLY A 174 12.61 -17.75 -5.04
CA GLY A 174 14.02 -17.43 -5.25
C GLY A 174 14.22 -16.78 -6.62
N ALA A 175 14.85 -15.61 -6.63
CA ALA A 175 15.12 -14.84 -7.84
C ALA A 175 16.55 -15.09 -8.34
N PRO A 176 16.75 -15.40 -9.63
CA PRO A 176 18.09 -15.58 -10.21
C PRO A 176 18.88 -14.28 -10.44
N ALA A 177 18.31 -13.11 -10.13
CA ALA A 177 18.91 -11.79 -10.32
C ALA A 177 18.24 -10.71 -9.46
N ASP A 178 18.89 -9.56 -9.32
CA ASP A 178 18.40 -8.34 -8.66
C ASP A 178 17.24 -7.70 -9.44
N TYR A 179 15.99 -8.12 -9.18
CA TYR A 179 14.81 -7.46 -9.76
C TYR A 179 14.40 -6.20 -8.98
N SER A 180 14.25 -5.08 -9.69
CA SER A 180 13.62 -3.86 -9.17
C SER A 180 12.11 -3.86 -9.44
N PHE A 181 11.38 -2.91 -8.83
CA PHE A 181 9.94 -2.72 -9.07
C PHE A 181 9.58 -2.56 -10.57
N ARG A 182 10.51 -2.04 -11.39
CA ARG A 182 10.35 -1.90 -12.85
C ARG A 182 10.12 -3.25 -13.54
N GLN A 183 10.61 -4.35 -12.96
CA GLN A 183 10.54 -5.70 -13.52
C GLN A 183 9.44 -6.57 -12.85
N VAL A 184 8.44 -5.96 -12.19
CA VAL A 184 7.36 -6.67 -11.49
C VAL A 184 6.72 -7.81 -12.30
N ARG A 185 6.50 -7.64 -13.61
CA ARG A 185 5.94 -8.68 -14.49
C ARG A 185 6.82 -9.94 -14.57
N ALA A 186 8.15 -9.80 -14.53
CA ALA A 186 9.06 -10.93 -14.55
C ALA A 186 9.01 -11.72 -13.24
N VAL A 187 8.96 -11.03 -12.10
CA VAL A 187 8.87 -11.68 -10.78
C VAL A 187 7.50 -12.36 -10.56
N LEU A 188 6.42 -11.78 -11.07
CA LEU A 188 5.11 -12.44 -11.10
C LEU A 188 5.14 -13.70 -11.98
N ALA A 189 5.83 -13.68 -13.12
CA ALA A 189 6.00 -14.87 -13.96
C ALA A 189 6.84 -15.98 -13.27
N LEU A 190 7.82 -15.62 -12.43
CA LEU A 190 8.58 -16.58 -11.61
C LEU A 190 7.73 -17.22 -10.49
N ALA A 191 6.65 -16.57 -10.05
CA ALA A 191 5.74 -17.11 -9.03
C ALA A 191 4.72 -18.12 -9.57
N GLY A 192 4.39 -18.03 -10.86
CA GLY A 192 3.34 -18.84 -11.49
C GLY A 192 1.95 -18.61 -10.87
N ASP A 193 1.06 -19.59 -11.01
CA ASP A 193 -0.33 -19.50 -10.51
C ASP A 193 -0.48 -19.69 -8.99
N GLY A 194 0.63 -19.89 -8.25
CA GLY A 194 0.68 -19.76 -6.79
C GLY A 194 -0.12 -20.77 -5.95
N THR A 195 -0.42 -21.95 -6.51
CA THR A 195 -1.20 -23.01 -5.82
C THR A 195 -0.36 -23.98 -4.97
N ALA A 196 0.97 -24.01 -5.18
CA ALA A 196 1.88 -24.94 -4.52
C ALA A 196 2.35 -24.42 -3.14
N GLY A 197 1.56 -24.65 -2.09
CA GLY A 197 1.95 -24.32 -0.72
C GLY A 197 0.88 -24.63 0.34
N PRO A 198 1.19 -24.48 1.64
CA PRO A 198 0.22 -24.63 2.71
C PRO A 198 -0.86 -23.54 2.60
N SER A 199 -2.06 -23.94 2.20
CA SER A 199 -3.19 -23.06 1.93
C SER A 199 -4.05 -22.84 3.17
N ARG A 200 -4.05 -21.63 3.74
CA ARG A 200 -4.98 -21.21 4.80
C ARG A 200 -6.36 -20.93 4.20
N VAL A 201 -7.42 -21.51 4.80
CA VAL A 201 -8.81 -21.22 4.44
C VAL A 201 -9.51 -20.60 5.66
N VAL A 202 -10.26 -19.52 5.45
CA VAL A 202 -11.14 -18.92 6.47
C VAL A 202 -12.52 -18.61 5.89
N ARG A 203 -13.57 -18.83 6.68
CA ARG A 203 -14.95 -18.51 6.29
C ARG A 203 -15.20 -17.00 6.46
N LEU A 204 -15.72 -16.35 5.43
CA LEU A 204 -15.90 -14.90 5.36
C LEU A 204 -17.16 -14.44 6.10
N PRO A 205 -17.05 -13.52 7.09
CA PRO A 205 -18.21 -12.83 7.62
C PRO A 205 -18.90 -12.01 6.51
N ARG A 206 -20.24 -12.05 6.44
CA ARG A 206 -21.02 -11.20 5.53
C ARG A 206 -20.62 -9.73 5.68
N GLY A 207 -20.29 -9.09 4.56
CA GLY A 207 -19.80 -7.71 4.52
C GLY A 207 -18.29 -7.56 4.47
N THR A 208 -17.51 -8.64 4.61
CA THR A 208 -16.05 -8.59 4.42
C THR A 208 -15.71 -8.27 2.97
N ARG A 209 -14.84 -7.28 2.74
CA ARG A 209 -14.29 -6.92 1.43
C ARG A 209 -13.13 -7.86 1.04
N PRO A 210 -12.92 -8.11 -0.27
CA PRO A 210 -11.92 -9.07 -0.72
C PRO A 210 -10.48 -8.63 -0.46
N GLY A 211 -10.22 -7.34 -0.27
CA GLY A 211 -8.90 -6.83 0.10
C GLY A 211 -8.91 -5.40 0.63
N PHE A 212 -7.71 -4.86 0.78
CA PHE A 212 -7.44 -3.55 1.37
C PHE A 212 -7.71 -2.40 0.39
N LEU A 213 -7.27 -2.51 -0.87
CA LEU A 213 -7.46 -1.47 -1.88
C LEU A 213 -8.94 -1.26 -2.20
N SER A 214 -9.70 -2.35 -2.30
CA SER A 214 -11.14 -2.31 -2.52
C SER A 214 -11.93 -1.73 -1.34
N ALA A 215 -11.56 -2.07 -0.10
CA ALA A 215 -12.12 -1.42 1.09
C ALA A 215 -11.76 0.08 1.17
N LEU A 216 -10.53 0.44 0.82
CA LEU A 216 -10.08 1.84 0.83
C LEU A 216 -10.79 2.66 -0.26
N ALA A 217 -10.93 2.12 -1.46
CA ALA A 217 -11.64 2.76 -2.57
C ALA A 217 -13.11 3.03 -2.23
N GLU A 218 -13.80 2.10 -1.57
CA GLU A 218 -15.19 2.31 -1.14
C GLU A 218 -15.33 3.44 -0.10
N ILE A 219 -14.42 3.50 0.89
CA ILE A 219 -14.44 4.58 1.89
C ILE A 219 -14.10 5.93 1.23
N VAL A 220 -13.11 5.98 0.33
CA VAL A 220 -12.78 7.19 -0.44
C VAL A 220 -13.95 7.66 -1.30
N HIS A 221 -14.63 6.75 -2.00
CA HIS A 221 -15.81 7.05 -2.81
C HIS A 221 -16.96 7.59 -1.94
N ALA A 222 -17.30 6.93 -0.85
CA ALA A 222 -18.35 7.37 0.07
C ALA A 222 -18.04 8.74 0.71
N GLN A 223 -16.78 9.00 1.03
CA GLN A 223 -16.32 10.30 1.53
C GLN A 223 -16.41 11.39 0.45
N ALA A 224 -16.03 11.09 -0.81
CA ALA A 224 -16.14 12.01 -1.93
C ALA A 224 -17.61 12.37 -2.24
N GLU A 225 -18.50 11.38 -2.33
CA GLU A 225 -19.95 11.60 -2.49
C GLU A 225 -20.53 12.46 -1.36
N SER A 226 -20.17 12.18 -0.10
CA SER A 226 -20.62 12.97 1.04
C SER A 226 -20.11 14.43 0.96
N ALA A 227 -18.87 14.63 0.52
CA ALA A 227 -18.28 15.95 0.33
C ALA A 227 -18.87 16.72 -0.87
N ARG A 228 -19.27 16.02 -1.95
CA ARG A 228 -20.03 16.60 -3.08
C ARG A 228 -21.41 17.08 -2.61
N ALA A 229 -22.09 16.30 -1.77
CA ALA A 229 -23.37 16.66 -1.13
C ALA A 229 -23.24 17.74 -0.02
N GLY A 230 -22.03 18.20 0.30
CA GLY A 230 -21.78 19.23 1.33
C GLY A 230 -21.71 18.71 2.77
N THR A 231 -21.80 17.40 3.00
CA THR A 231 -21.81 16.77 4.33
C THR A 231 -20.60 15.84 4.51
N LEU A 232 -19.50 16.34 5.06
CA LEU A 232 -18.29 15.53 5.21
C LEU A 232 -18.41 14.53 6.37
N HIS A 233 -18.28 13.24 6.07
CA HIS A 233 -18.35 12.14 7.05
C HIS A 233 -17.12 11.24 6.99
N ALA A 234 -16.83 10.50 8.07
CA ALA A 234 -15.73 9.53 8.08
C ALA A 234 -16.03 8.25 7.28
N GLY A 235 -17.30 7.96 7.01
CA GLY A 235 -17.76 6.67 6.51
C GLY A 235 -17.85 5.61 7.62
N THR A 236 -18.40 4.45 7.27
CA THR A 236 -18.50 3.29 8.17
C THR A 236 -17.20 2.46 8.10
N PRO A 237 -16.69 1.90 9.21
CA PRO A 237 -15.61 0.92 9.16
C PRO A 237 -15.96 -0.29 8.27
N LEU A 238 -15.01 -0.73 7.45
CA LEU A 238 -15.16 -1.89 6.57
C LEU A 238 -14.18 -3.01 6.97
N THR A 239 -14.70 -4.20 7.22
CA THR A 239 -13.86 -5.39 7.37
C THR A 239 -13.32 -5.83 6.01
N TYR A 240 -12.04 -6.16 5.91
CA TYR A 240 -11.44 -6.84 4.78
C TYR A 240 -10.68 -8.11 5.21
N VAL A 241 -10.44 -9.02 4.27
CA VAL A 241 -9.60 -10.20 4.47
C VAL A 241 -8.22 -9.99 3.84
N TYR A 242 -7.17 -10.49 4.48
CA TYR A 242 -5.83 -10.55 3.91
C TYR A 242 -5.05 -11.71 4.52
N HIS A 243 -4.44 -12.57 3.70
CA HIS A 243 -3.66 -13.76 4.13
C HIS A 243 -4.40 -14.61 5.20
N GLY A 244 -5.73 -14.75 5.05
CA GLY A 244 -6.60 -15.45 6.00
C GLY A 244 -6.68 -14.84 7.42
N LYS A 245 -6.15 -13.63 7.64
CA LYS A 245 -6.50 -12.75 8.77
C LYS A 245 -7.61 -11.79 8.34
N PHE A 246 -8.35 -11.26 9.32
CA PHE A 246 -9.34 -10.21 9.12
C PHE A 246 -8.84 -8.89 9.71
N TYR A 247 -9.20 -7.79 9.05
CA TYR A 247 -8.80 -6.43 9.43
C TYR A 247 -10.00 -5.49 9.26
N GLU A 248 -10.12 -4.48 10.13
CA GLU A 248 -11.08 -3.38 10.01
C GLU A 248 -10.36 -2.14 9.48
N LEU A 249 -10.74 -1.64 8.30
CA LEU A 249 -10.30 -0.34 7.81
C LEU A 249 -11.33 0.73 8.17
N ARG A 250 -10.87 1.85 8.74
CA ARG A 250 -11.71 3.04 9.01
C ARG A 250 -10.92 4.33 8.82
N ALA A 251 -11.62 5.42 8.52
CA ALA A 251 -11.04 6.76 8.66
C ALA A 251 -11.14 7.23 10.12
N THR A 252 -10.08 7.84 10.63
CA THR A 252 -9.97 8.36 12.00
C THR A 252 -10.08 9.88 12.08
N SER A 253 -9.83 10.57 10.96
CA SER A 253 -10.05 12.01 10.81
C SER A 253 -10.24 12.32 9.32
N VAL A 254 -11.17 13.22 8.99
CA VAL A 254 -11.42 13.64 7.60
C VAL A 254 -11.63 15.16 7.58
N GLN A 255 -10.97 15.85 6.66
CA GLN A 255 -10.97 17.32 6.55
C GLN A 255 -11.11 17.73 5.10
N PHE A 256 -12.08 18.60 4.79
CA PHE A 256 -12.17 19.24 3.48
C PHE A 256 -11.23 20.46 3.41
N LYS A 257 -10.57 20.63 2.27
CA LYS A 257 -9.72 21.77 1.95
C LYS A 257 -10.18 22.40 0.62
N PRO A 258 -10.57 23.68 0.61
CA PRO A 258 -10.95 24.38 -0.63
C PRO A 258 -9.85 24.34 -1.70
N THR A 259 -8.59 24.44 -1.29
CA THR A 259 -7.42 24.13 -2.14
C THR A 259 -6.31 23.43 -1.36
N PHE A 260 -5.55 22.59 -2.06
CA PHE A 260 -4.37 21.86 -1.56
C PHE A 260 -3.25 21.91 -2.62
N GLU A 261 -2.00 21.75 -2.23
CA GLU A 261 -0.85 21.88 -3.14
C GLU A 261 0.06 20.65 -3.03
N VAL A 262 0.48 20.11 -4.18
CA VAL A 262 1.37 18.94 -4.30
C VAL A 262 2.29 19.17 -5.48
N ASN A 263 3.61 19.06 -5.27
CA ASN A 263 4.62 19.25 -6.32
C ASN A 263 4.43 20.57 -7.11
N SER A 264 4.10 21.66 -6.40
CA SER A 264 3.72 22.99 -6.94
C SER A 264 2.49 23.05 -7.84
N SER A 265 1.78 21.93 -8.05
CA SER A 265 0.44 21.89 -8.64
C SER A 265 -0.62 22.17 -7.59
N ARG A 266 -1.58 23.05 -7.89
CA ARG A 266 -2.67 23.44 -6.98
C ARG A 266 -3.98 22.74 -7.38
N TYR A 267 -4.53 21.98 -6.43
CA TYR A 267 -5.75 21.22 -6.58
C TYR A 267 -6.88 21.89 -5.80
N ALA A 268 -8.08 21.95 -6.38
CA ALA A 268 -9.28 22.45 -5.72
C ALA A 268 -10.09 21.31 -5.09
N ARG A 269 -10.88 21.63 -4.06
CA ARG A 269 -11.89 20.73 -3.45
C ARG A 269 -11.31 19.35 -3.11
N VAL A 270 -10.35 19.35 -2.17
CA VAL A 270 -9.58 18.18 -1.76
C VAL A 270 -10.03 17.70 -0.38
N VAL A 271 -10.18 16.40 -0.21
CA VAL A 271 -10.31 15.78 1.12
C VAL A 271 -8.94 15.30 1.58
N CYS A 272 -8.58 15.61 2.82
CA CYS A 272 -7.46 15.01 3.54
C CYS A 272 -8.02 14.08 4.61
N ALA A 273 -7.67 12.79 4.55
CA ALA A 273 -8.18 11.76 5.45
C ALA A 273 -7.04 10.98 6.11
N GLN A 274 -7.14 10.76 7.42
CA GLN A 274 -6.33 9.80 8.16
C GLN A 274 -7.09 8.49 8.30
N PHE A 275 -6.40 7.37 8.16
CA PHE A 275 -6.94 6.03 8.19
C PHE A 275 -6.21 5.17 9.22
N ALA A 276 -6.93 4.19 9.74
CA ALA A 276 -6.43 3.11 10.57
C ALA A 276 -6.92 1.79 9.98
N THR A 277 -6.02 0.86 9.71
CA THR A 277 -6.37 -0.57 9.58
C THR A 277 -6.05 -1.26 10.90
N LYS A 278 -7.05 -1.93 11.49
CA LYS A 278 -6.95 -2.67 12.75
C LYS A 278 -7.09 -4.17 12.51
N SER A 279 -6.08 -4.96 12.82
CA SER A 279 -6.17 -6.42 12.77
C SER A 279 -7.19 -6.94 13.79
N LEU A 280 -8.13 -7.78 13.36
CA LEU A 280 -9.16 -8.37 14.22
C LEU A 280 -8.69 -9.65 14.94
N ALA A 281 -7.55 -10.22 14.54
CA ALA A 281 -6.98 -11.41 15.17
C ALA A 281 -6.22 -11.08 16.47
N ASP A 282 -5.61 -9.89 16.52
CA ASP A 282 -4.61 -9.55 17.53
C ASP A 282 -4.72 -8.08 18.02
N GLY A 283 -5.26 -7.17 17.22
CA GLY A 283 -5.72 -5.84 17.65
C GLY A 283 -4.85 -4.66 17.21
N GLU A 284 -3.74 -4.91 16.53
CA GLU A 284 -2.78 -3.88 16.09
C GLU A 284 -3.37 -2.91 15.07
N GLU A 285 -2.89 -1.67 15.12
CA GLU A 285 -3.39 -0.57 14.32
C GLU A 285 -2.30 0.11 13.49
N THR A 286 -2.31 -0.14 12.18
CA THR A 286 -1.46 0.59 11.23
C THR A 286 -2.18 1.84 10.73
N ARG A 287 -1.56 3.00 10.91
CA ARG A 287 -2.09 4.32 10.52
C ARG A 287 -1.39 4.89 9.29
N PHE A 288 -2.17 5.43 8.37
CA PHE A 288 -1.72 6.11 7.16
C PHE A 288 -2.64 7.30 6.84
N ALA A 289 -2.27 8.15 5.89
CA ALA A 289 -3.09 9.30 5.49
C ALA A 289 -3.07 9.50 3.97
N LEU A 290 -4.21 9.85 3.40
CA LEU A 290 -4.36 10.25 2.00
C LEU A 290 -4.79 11.71 1.91
N SER A 291 -4.48 12.34 0.79
CA SER A 291 -5.33 13.38 0.22
C SER A 291 -5.78 12.99 -1.17
N TYR A 292 -6.99 13.39 -1.59
CA TYR A 292 -7.55 13.14 -2.92
C TYR A 292 -8.51 14.27 -3.31
N ALA A 293 -8.63 14.58 -4.60
CA ALA A 293 -9.64 15.52 -5.08
C ALA A 293 -11.03 14.84 -5.08
N ILE A 294 -12.11 15.59 -4.90
CA ILE A 294 -13.47 15.03 -5.01
C ILE A 294 -14.12 15.28 -6.37
N ASP A 295 -13.57 16.17 -7.21
CA ASP A 295 -14.16 16.54 -8.50
C ASP A 295 -13.10 16.64 -9.62
N GLY A 296 -13.55 16.55 -10.87
CA GLY A 296 -12.71 16.65 -12.06
C GLY A 296 -11.96 15.36 -12.42
N ARG A 297 -10.95 15.46 -13.30
CA ARG A 297 -10.20 14.31 -13.85
C ARG A 297 -9.46 13.45 -12.80
N LEU A 298 -9.24 13.98 -11.60
CA LEU A 298 -8.56 13.32 -10.49
C LEU A 298 -9.50 13.08 -9.28
N ALA A 299 -10.82 13.09 -9.51
CA ALA A 299 -11.80 12.71 -8.50
C ALA A 299 -11.49 11.31 -7.95
N GLU A 300 -11.44 11.19 -6.62
CA GLU A 300 -11.13 9.96 -5.87
C GLU A 300 -9.70 9.42 -6.10
N VAL A 301 -8.88 10.06 -6.94
CA VAL A 301 -7.46 9.74 -7.14
C VAL A 301 -6.62 10.35 -6.02
N PRO A 302 -5.75 9.57 -5.35
CA PRO A 302 -4.81 10.11 -4.37
C PRO A 302 -3.88 11.19 -4.97
N LEU A 303 -3.81 12.34 -4.31
CA LEU A 303 -2.83 13.39 -4.58
C LEU A 303 -1.57 13.19 -3.72
N THR A 304 -1.74 12.74 -2.48
CA THR A 304 -0.65 12.28 -1.61
C THR A 304 -1.03 11.04 -0.81
N ILE A 305 -0.04 10.22 -0.49
CA ILE A 305 -0.18 9.10 0.47
C ILE A 305 1.01 9.17 1.44
N SER A 306 0.73 9.41 2.73
CA SER A 306 1.74 9.45 3.79
C SER A 306 1.58 8.23 4.70
N TYR A 307 2.70 7.56 4.99
CA TYR A 307 2.74 6.45 5.92
C TYR A 307 3.94 6.55 6.88
N GLN A 308 3.74 6.24 8.16
CA GLN A 308 4.81 6.22 9.15
C GLN A 308 5.04 4.79 9.68
N PRO A 309 5.80 3.95 8.96
CA PRO A 309 6.01 2.54 9.31
C PRO A 309 6.65 2.28 10.69
N ARG A 310 7.47 3.21 11.18
CA ARG A 310 8.13 3.14 12.49
C ARG A 310 8.24 4.57 13.05
N TRP A 311 8.39 4.73 14.36
CA TRP A 311 8.53 6.07 14.97
C TRP A 311 9.68 6.90 14.35
N TRP A 312 10.71 6.23 13.83
CA TRP A 312 11.88 6.82 13.19
C TRP A 312 11.83 6.91 11.66
N MET A 313 10.76 6.46 10.97
CA MET A 313 10.69 6.48 9.51
C MET A 313 9.31 6.84 8.97
N GLN A 314 9.28 7.74 7.98
CA GLN A 314 8.10 8.14 7.22
C GLN A 314 8.35 7.97 5.71
N ILE A 315 7.34 7.48 5.00
CA ILE A 315 7.28 7.34 3.55
C ILE A 315 6.18 8.29 3.05
N ASN A 316 6.44 9.03 1.97
CA ASN A 316 5.45 9.88 1.32
C ASN A 316 5.46 9.61 -0.19
N LEU A 317 4.27 9.41 -0.75
CA LEU A 317 3.99 9.47 -2.18
C LEU A 317 3.32 10.81 -2.48
N ALA A 318 3.73 11.43 -3.59
CA ALA A 318 3.11 12.63 -4.14
C ALA A 318 2.84 12.40 -5.62
N LEU A 319 1.64 12.71 -6.10
CA LEU A 319 1.23 12.54 -7.49
C LEU A 319 2.22 13.27 -8.42
N ALA A 320 2.80 12.54 -9.35
CA ALA A 320 3.82 12.99 -10.30
C ALA A 320 3.27 13.07 -11.74
N ASP A 321 1.98 12.78 -11.92
CA ASP A 321 1.22 13.10 -13.12
C ASP A 321 1.05 14.62 -13.23
N ASP A 322 2.06 15.30 -13.77
CA ASP A 322 1.85 16.62 -14.36
C ASP A 322 0.79 16.50 -15.46
N VAL A 323 -0.12 17.46 -15.52
CA VAL A 323 -1.28 17.50 -16.42
C VAL A 323 -0.84 17.60 -17.89
N GLY A 324 0.45 17.88 -18.16
CA GLY A 324 1.10 17.80 -19.47
C GLY A 324 2.24 16.78 -19.64
N SER A 325 2.47 15.85 -18.70
CA SER A 325 3.68 15.00 -18.68
C SER A 325 3.90 14.16 -19.95
N PRO A 326 5.06 14.28 -20.64
CA PRO A 326 5.39 13.44 -21.80
C PRO A 326 5.49 11.94 -21.49
N LEU A 327 5.74 11.57 -20.23
CA LEU A 327 5.99 10.19 -19.82
C LEU A 327 4.74 9.30 -19.98
N MET A 328 3.53 9.89 -19.93
CA MET A 328 2.28 9.19 -20.24
C MET A 328 2.28 8.63 -21.67
N ARG A 329 2.70 9.44 -22.67
CA ARG A 329 2.74 9.03 -24.09
C ARG A 329 3.75 7.90 -24.37
N ALA A 330 4.74 7.74 -23.49
CA ALA A 330 5.78 6.73 -23.60
C ALA A 330 5.45 5.41 -22.88
N LEU A 331 4.27 5.31 -22.23
CA LEU A 331 3.74 4.10 -21.60
C LEU A 331 2.38 3.66 -22.20
N GLU A 332 1.95 4.35 -23.26
CA GLU A 332 0.82 4.00 -24.13
C GLU A 332 1.31 3.25 -25.41
N GLN A 333 2.59 2.88 -25.45
CA GLN A 333 3.27 2.06 -26.47
C GLN A 333 3.90 0.82 -25.80
#